data_AF-A0AAW9HX40-F1
#
_entry.id   AF-A0AAW9HX40-F1
#
_cell.length_a   1.000
_cell.length_b   1.000
_cell.length_c   1.000
_cell.angle_alpha   90.00
_cell.angle_beta   90.00
_cell.angle_gamma   90.00
#
_symmetry.space_group_name_H-M   'P 1'
#
loop_
_entity.id
_entity.type
_entity.pdbx_description
1 polymer ?
#
loop_
_entity_poly.entity_id
_entity_poly.type
_entity_poly.pdbx_seq_one_letter_code
_entity_poly.pdbx_strand_id
1 'polypeptide(L)' 'QKFFELKTKLMSKCKQNNIELRIVDRFYSSSKTCSQCRKVKKDLKLSDRIYKCNCGLTIDRDLNASINLKNAKKYKIA' A
#
# COMPACT_ATOMS: atom_id res chain seq x y z
N GLN A 1 -7.41 -8.17 14.04
CA GLN A 1 -6.04 -7.62 13.85
C GLN A 1 -5.87 -6.39 14.73
N LYS A 2 -4.74 -6.24 15.43
CA LYS A 2 -4.46 -5.12 16.35
C LYS A 2 -3.85 -3.91 15.63
N PHE A 3 -4.59 -3.30 14.71
CA PHE A 3 -4.09 -2.22 13.85
C PHE A 3 -3.65 -0.96 14.61
N PHE A 4 -4.34 -0.63 15.71
CA PHE A 4 -3.96 0.51 16.54
C PHE A 4 -2.57 0.32 17.15
N GLU A 5 -2.32 -0.85 17.75
CA GLU A 5 -1.03 -1.18 18.36
C GLU A 5 0.11 -1.15 17.34
N LEU A 6 -0.12 -1.71 16.14
CA LEU A 6 0.85 -1.66 15.04
C LEU A 6 1.20 -0.22 14.67
N LYS A 7 0.20 0.64 14.50
CA LYS A 7 0.40 2.06 14.17
C LYS A 7 1.20 2.77 15.26
N THR A 8 0.85 2.57 16.52
CA THR A 8 1.54 3.20 17.66
C THR A 8 3.01 2.77 17.74
N LYS A 9 3.28 1.47 17.59
CA LYS A 9 4.65 0.92 17.57
C LYS A 9 5.46 1.48 16.40
N LEU A 10 4.87 1.53 15.20
CA LEU A 10 5.54 2.09 14.02
C LEU A 10 5.86 3.57 14.19
N MET A 11 4.90 4.38 14.66
CA MET A 11 5.10 5.81 14.91
C MET A 11 6.20 6.06 15.93
N SER A 12 6.20 5.33 17.05
CA SER A 12 7.26 5.41 18.06
C SER A 12 8.63 5.10 17.47
N LYS A 13 8.73 4.04 16.66
CA LYS A 13 10.00 3.65 16.03
C LYS A 13 10.46 4.66 14.99
N CYS A 14 9.56 5.21 14.18
CA CYS A 14 9.88 6.28 13.23
C CYS A 14 10.44 7.52 13.95
N LYS A 15 9.79 7.94 15.05
CA LYS A 15 10.25 9.07 15.87
C LYS A 15 11.66 8.84 16.45
N GLN A 16 11.93 7.64 16.96
CA GLN A 16 13.26 7.28 17.49
C GLN A 16 14.38 7.35 16.43
N ASN A 17 14.06 7.13 15.15
CA ASN A 17 15.03 7.10 14.07
C ASN A 17 15.02 8.38 13.20
N ASN A 18 14.30 9.43 13.62
CA ASN A 18 14.11 10.66 12.84
C ASN A 18 13.54 10.40 11.42
N ILE A 19 12.65 9.42 11.29
CA ILE A 19 11.98 9.07 10.03
C ILE A 19 10.58 9.69 10.02
N GLU A 20 10.25 10.43 8.96
CA GLU A 20 8.91 10.96 8.73
C GLU A 20 7.94 9.82 8.35
N LEU A 21 6.90 9.62 9.17
CA LEU A 21 5.85 8.64 8.89
C LEU A 21 4.72 9.29 8.09
N ARG A 22 4.54 8.84 6.86
CA ARG A 22 3.44 9.27 5.97
C ARG A 22 2.33 8.23 5.97
N ILE A 23 1.09 8.66 6.23
CA ILE A 23 -0.09 7.81 6.33
C ILE A 23 -1.05 8.16 5.19
N VAL A 24 -1.31 7.18 4.33
CA VAL A 24 -2.33 7.28 3.27
C VAL A 24 -3.73 7.04 3.84
N ASP A 25 -4.76 7.40 3.06
CA ASP A 25 -6.15 7.12 3.42
C ASP A 25 -6.41 5.60 3.60
N ARG A 26 -7.28 5.25 4.55
CA ARG A 26 -7.61 3.86 4.87
C ARG A 26 -8.18 3.10 3.68
N PHE A 27 -8.95 3.76 2.82
CA PHE A 27 -9.60 3.16 1.65
C PHE A 27 -8.80 3.38 0.36
N TYR A 28 -7.53 3.77 0.46
CA TYR A 28 -6.63 3.84 -0.68
C TYR A 28 -6.46 2.46 -1.34
N SER A 29 -6.76 2.39 -2.64
CA SER A 29 -6.82 1.15 -3.42
C SER A 29 -5.43 0.60 -3.81
N SER A 30 -4.51 0.51 -2.86
CA SER A 30 -3.11 0.12 -3.10
C SER A 30 -2.96 -1.26 -3.75
N SER A 31 -3.71 -2.27 -3.30
CA SER A 31 -3.63 -3.63 -3.84
C SER A 31 -4.32 -3.81 -5.19
N LYS A 32 -5.33 -2.97 -5.48
CA LYS A 32 -6.15 -3.05 -6.71
C LYS A 32 -5.61 -2.18 -7.85
N THR A 33 -4.86 -1.13 -7.52
CA THR A 33 -4.24 -0.23 -8.49
C THR A 33 -3.00 -0.89 -9.10
N CYS A 34 -2.83 -0.82 -10.42
CA CYS A 34 -1.61 -1.30 -11.05
C CYS A 34 -0.46 -0.33 -10.77
N SER A 35 0.63 -0.81 -10.18
CA SER A 35 1.82 0.02 -9.93
C SER A 35 2.49 0.54 -11.19
N GLN A 36 2.28 -0.10 -12.35
CA GLN A 36 2.85 0.32 -13.64
C GLN A 36 1.93 1.31 -14.38
N CYS A 37 0.67 0.94 -14.64
CA CYS A 37 -0.23 1.71 -15.50
C CYS A 37 -1.35 2.46 -14.75
N ARG A 38 -1.41 2.35 -13.42
CA ARG A 38 -2.39 3.01 -12.53
C ARG A 38 -3.86 2.63 -12.74
N LYS A 39 -4.17 1.69 -13.64
CA LYS A 39 -5.53 1.14 -13.78
C LYS A 39 -5.95 0.40 -12.51
N VAL A 40 -7.19 0.61 -12.08
CA VAL A 40 -7.76 -0.06 -10.89
C VAL A 40 -8.50 -1.31 -11.32
N LYS A 41 -8.11 -2.46 -10.78
CA LYS A 41 -8.75 -3.74 -10.99
C LYS A 41 -9.81 -3.98 -9.91
N LYS A 42 -11.10 -3.93 -10.27
CA LYS A 42 -12.22 -4.00 -9.30
C LYS A 42 -12.45 -5.41 -8.76
N ASP A 43 -12.24 -6.41 -9.61
CA ASP A 43 -12.52 -7.85 -9.47
C ASP A 43 -11.44 -8.65 -8.72
N LEU A 44 -10.38 -8.00 -8.25
CA LEU A 44 -9.29 -8.67 -7.52
C LEU A 44 -9.78 -9.22 -6.16
N LYS A 45 -9.60 -10.53 -5.94
CA LYS A 45 -9.96 -11.24 -4.71
C LYS A 45 -8.77 -11.32 -3.74
N LEU A 46 -9.06 -11.55 -2.46
CA LEU A 46 -8.02 -11.75 -1.44
C LEU A 46 -7.23 -13.05 -1.65
N SER A 47 -7.86 -14.06 -2.25
CA SER A 47 -7.22 -15.33 -2.65
C SER A 47 -6.19 -15.13 -3.77
N ASP A 48 -6.27 -14.04 -4.52
CA ASP A 48 -5.35 -13.75 -5.61
C ASP A 48 -4.03 -13.25 -5.03
N ARG A 49 -3.06 -14.15 -4.89
CA ARG A 49 -1.71 -13.82 -4.41
C ARG A 49 -0.88 -13.11 -5.48
N ILE A 50 -1.19 -13.32 -6.76
CA ILE A 50 -0.49 -12.70 -7.89
C ILE A 50 -1.39 -11.62 -8.52
N TYR A 51 -0.86 -10.40 -8.63
CA TYR A 51 -1.48 -9.31 -9.36
C TYR A 51 -1.10 -9.40 -10.85
N LYS A 52 -2.09 -9.64 -11.71
CA LYS A 52 -1.95 -9.62 -13.18
C LYS A 52 -2.73 -8.45 -13.77
N CYS A 53 -2.05 -7.63 -14.55
CA CYS A 53 -2.63 -6.48 -15.25
C CYS A 53 -2.56 -6.63 -16.77
N ASN A 54 -3.54 -6.05 -17.47
CA ASN A 54 -3.58 -6.02 -18.93
C ASN A 54 -2.44 -5.22 -19.57
N CYS A 55 -1.68 -4.45 -18.80
CA CYS A 55 -0.46 -3.78 -19.29
C CYS A 55 0.78 -4.69 -19.28
N GLY A 56 0.64 -5.98 -18.96
CA GLY A 56 1.74 -6.95 -18.90
C GLY A 56 2.39 -7.13 -17.53
N LEU A 57 2.03 -6.31 -16.53
CA LEU A 57 2.58 -6.45 -15.17
C LEU A 57 2.05 -7.73 -14.50
N THR A 58 2.96 -8.59 -14.04
CA THR A 58 2.67 -9.78 -13.22
C THR A 58 3.63 -9.83 -12.03
N ILE A 59 3.14 -9.51 -10.84
CA ILE A 59 3.94 -9.49 -9.59
C ILE A 59 3.10 -9.98 -8.40
N ASP A 60 3.72 -10.24 -7.25
CA ASP A 60 2.99 -10.50 -6.00
C ASP A 60 2.07 -9.31 -5.64
N ARG A 61 0.86 -9.60 -5.14
CA ARG A 61 -0.16 -8.59 -4.82
C ARG A 61 0.28 -7.64 -3.71
N ASP A 62 0.99 -8.14 -2.71
CA ASP A 62 1.47 -7.35 -1.57
C ASP A 62 2.67 -6.49 -2.01
N LEU A 63 3.51 -6.98 -2.94
CA LEU A 63 4.54 -6.16 -3.60
C LEU A 63 3.92 -5.02 -4.42
N ASN A 64 2.89 -5.31 -5.23
CA ASN A 64 2.16 -4.28 -5.98
C ASN A 64 1.59 -3.21 -5.05
N ALA A 65 0.98 -3.63 -3.93
CA ALA A 65 0.44 -2.71 -2.93
C ALA A 65 1.53 -1.83 -2.31
N SER A 66 2.69 -2.40 -1.98
CA SER A 66 3.83 -1.70 -1.40
C SER A 66 4.38 -0.61 -2.33
N ILE A 67 4.48 -0.91 -3.64
CA ILE A 67 4.92 0.08 -4.65
C ILE A 67 3.91 1.22 -4.75
N ASN A 68 2.60 0.94 -4.74
CA ASN A 68 1.58 1.98 -4.77
C ASN A 68 1.60 2.85 -3.51
N LEU A 69 1.81 2.27 -2.33
CA LEU A 69 1.97 3.02 -1.08
C LEU A 69 3.20 3.94 -1.13
N LYS A 70 4.33 3.44 -1.63
CA LYS A 70 5.55 4.23 -1.84
C LYS A 70 5.30 5.43 -2.77
N ASN A 71 4.52 5.24 -3.83
CA ASN A 71 4.24 6.25 -4.85
C ASN A 71 2.99 7.10 -4.55
N ALA A 72 2.40 6.97 -3.36
CA ALA A 72 1.19 7.70 -3.01
C ALA A 72 1.46 9.20 -2.91
N LYS A 73 0.64 9.99 -3.62
CA LYS A 73 0.76 11.47 -3.65
C LYS A 73 -0.04 12.18 -2.56
N LYS A 74 -1.04 11.49 -1.99
CA LYS A 74 -1.94 12.04 -0.97
C LYS A 74 -1.75 11.25 0.32
N TYR A 75 -1.23 11.91 1.33
CA TYR A 75 -0.97 11.35 2.66
C TYR A 75 -1.07 12.45 3.71
N LYS A 76 -1.18 12.04 4.98
CA LYS A 76 -1.03 12.88 6.16
C LYS A 76 0.27 12.53 6.85
N ILE A 77 0.99 13.52 7.36
CA ILE A 77 2.15 13.29 8.22
C ILE A 77 1.62 12.92 9.62
N ALA A 78 2.20 11.88 10.21
CA ALA A 78 1.78 11.29 11.47
C ALA A 78 2.35 12.02 12.69
#